data_AF-A0A2E0X2T7-F1
#
_entry.id   AF-A0A2E0X2T7-F1
#
_cell.length_a   1.000
_cell.length_b   1.000
_cell.length_c   1.000
_cell.angle_alpha   90.00
_cell.angle_beta   90.00
_cell.angle_gamma   90.00
#
_symmetry.space_group_name_H-M   'P 1'
#
loop_
_entity.id
_entity.type
_entity.pdbx_description
1 polymer ?
#
loop_
_entity_poly.entity_id
_entity_poly.type
_entity_poly.pdbx_seq_one_letter_code
_entity_poly.pdbx_strand_id
1 'polypeptide(L)'
;MPLLRACCPPPPSRPRRRSNSGRFWSRSSQRRLATHRPASHCGGRNCRTTTTIEDPGRDQQRLEEFLLVFRHPRRPQVRTSPCPAEVARVVAMAILAVDRHLALGRCGRGRSLAPQPEYDLMLTARSAARLALAALATAVAPQTHAALLVGVTSDNVAVSFQSANPGQLIQSKPIVGMMANENVIGIDHRPTTGALYAVGSFGNVYTLNLNTVGAATAAWQFDLNTAPTLAADGGLSGSDFGVDFNPAADFAGASSLRIVSNTNQNLAVNVDTGAVTVATDVFYPAGGNVNIVGEAYSNSVFGGIPGGVAGPPGTVQYAIDAGTDGLTIQAFNAGTLTPVGSLGVNTTAKLGFDIFTLGVGNNYGFATIDEDGNNSSDLFSIDLSTGAASNLGTIDGGLLIPHLSAPLSGFDPNQVTPEPITAGLALAGCALVLLARRPRRA
;
A
#
# COMPACT_ATOMS: atom_id res chain seq x y z
N MET A 1 52.28 62.13 22.09
CA MET A 1 52.76 61.64 23.40
C MET A 1 51.64 61.79 24.41
N PRO A 2 51.55 60.97 25.47
CA PRO A 2 51.87 59.54 25.61
C PRO A 2 50.61 58.74 26.07
N LEU A 3 50.55 57.41 26.16
CA LEU A 3 51.36 56.30 25.62
C LEU A 3 50.51 55.00 25.58
N LEU A 4 51.01 53.97 24.91
CA LEU A 4 50.46 52.62 24.91
C LEU A 4 50.48 51.98 26.33
N ARG A 5 49.63 50.97 26.54
CA ARG A 5 50.11 49.64 26.95
C ARG A 5 49.11 48.51 26.66
N ALA A 6 49.53 47.58 25.81
CA ALA A 6 49.03 46.20 25.82
C ALA A 6 49.98 45.34 26.67
N CYS A 7 49.47 44.25 27.25
CA CYS A 7 50.27 43.13 27.74
C CYS A 7 49.48 41.81 27.61
N CYS A 8 50.16 40.75 27.18
CA CYS A 8 49.64 39.38 27.11
C CYS A 8 50.14 38.55 28.33
N PRO A 9 49.78 37.26 28.48
CA PRO A 9 49.77 36.58 29.79
C PRO A 9 51.10 35.92 30.22
N PRO A 10 51.22 35.54 31.50
CA PRO A 10 52.27 34.64 31.99
C PRO A 10 51.98 33.14 31.70
N PRO A 11 52.99 32.24 31.81
CA PRO A 11 52.98 30.89 31.21
C PRO A 11 52.74 29.74 32.23
N PRO A 12 52.74 28.44 31.84
CA PRO A 12 52.10 27.37 32.61
C PRO A 12 52.99 26.67 33.65
N SER A 13 52.35 25.96 34.60
CA SER A 13 53.01 25.10 35.58
C SER A 13 52.69 23.60 35.42
N ARG A 14 53.75 22.80 35.32
CA ARG A 14 53.81 21.33 35.37
C ARG A 14 55.25 20.96 35.81
N PRO A 15 55.56 19.73 36.25
CA PRO A 15 54.69 18.64 36.72
C PRO A 15 55.09 18.18 38.14
N ARG A 16 54.42 17.15 38.69
CA ARG A 16 55.11 16.17 39.57
C ARG A 16 54.51 14.76 39.46
N ARG A 17 55.38 13.79 39.23
CA ARG A 17 55.10 12.34 39.33
C ARG A 17 55.39 11.86 40.75
N ARG A 18 54.65 10.84 41.19
CA ARG A 18 55.08 9.57 41.84
C ARG A 18 53.82 8.89 42.44
N SER A 19 53.61 7.58 42.55
CA SER A 19 54.09 6.32 41.93
C SER A 19 54.00 5.24 43.02
N ASN A 20 53.69 3.98 42.66
CA ASN A 20 53.69 2.78 43.53
C ASN A 20 52.55 2.74 44.58
N SER A 21 52.09 1.61 45.13
CA SER A 21 51.98 0.18 44.74
C SER A 21 51.42 -0.57 45.97
N GLY A 22 50.67 -1.68 45.94
CA GLY A 22 50.18 -2.59 44.89
C GLY A 22 50.08 -4.04 45.45
N ARG A 23 49.64 -5.02 44.64
CA ARG A 23 49.59 -6.49 44.94
C ARG A 23 48.51 -6.94 45.96
N PHE A 24 48.03 -8.20 46.04
CA PHE A 24 48.10 -9.42 45.20
C PHE A 24 46.86 -10.30 45.52
N TRP A 25 46.29 -11.09 44.59
CA TRP A 25 46.39 -12.57 44.43
C TRP A 25 45.49 -12.94 43.20
N SER A 26 45.80 -13.86 42.26
CA SER A 26 46.12 -15.31 42.33
C SER A 26 44.92 -16.14 42.84
N ARG A 27 44.32 -17.14 42.16
CA ARG A 27 44.53 -17.93 40.90
C ARG A 27 43.13 -18.54 40.53
N SER A 28 42.81 -19.24 39.44
CA SER A 28 43.44 -19.81 38.21
C SER A 28 42.29 -20.02 37.16
N SER A 29 42.30 -20.77 36.03
CA SER A 29 43.16 -21.84 35.47
C SER A 29 43.22 -21.82 33.92
N GLN A 30 42.87 -22.90 33.20
CA GLN A 30 43.04 -23.06 31.73
C GLN A 30 42.10 -24.12 31.11
N ARG A 31 41.74 -23.96 29.82
CA ARG A 31 41.95 -25.01 28.79
C ARG A 31 41.88 -24.48 27.34
N ARG A 32 42.45 -25.26 26.41
CA ARG A 32 42.55 -25.04 24.94
C ARG A 32 41.40 -25.83 24.25
N LEU A 33 41.06 -25.69 22.96
CA LEU A 33 41.86 -25.98 21.76
C LEU A 33 41.24 -25.39 20.46
N ALA A 34 42.03 -25.38 19.38
CA ALA A 34 41.59 -25.30 17.97
C ALA A 34 41.70 -26.73 17.31
N THR A 35 41.41 -27.06 16.04
CA THR A 35 41.62 -26.43 14.71
C THR A 35 40.81 -27.10 13.58
N HIS A 36 40.64 -26.40 12.44
CA HIS A 36 40.46 -26.83 11.02
C HIS A 36 39.95 -28.24 10.56
N ARG A 37 38.98 -28.19 9.61
CA ARG A 37 38.86 -28.80 8.23
C ARG A 37 39.91 -29.85 7.72
N PRO A 38 39.65 -30.67 6.64
CA PRO A 38 38.50 -30.77 5.70
C PRO A 38 38.01 -32.23 5.41
N ALA A 39 37.34 -32.48 4.26
CA ALA A 39 36.61 -33.72 3.87
C ALA A 39 37.29 -34.62 2.81
N SER A 40 36.77 -35.84 2.54
CA SER A 40 36.58 -36.44 1.19
C SER A 40 36.01 -37.90 1.18
N HIS A 41 35.73 -38.42 -0.03
CA HIS A 41 35.58 -39.83 -0.48
C HIS A 41 34.22 -40.57 -0.46
N CYS A 42 34.13 -41.61 -1.33
CA CYS A 42 32.90 -42.29 -1.78
C CYS A 42 33.12 -43.81 -2.01
N GLY A 43 32.02 -44.59 -2.07
CA GLY A 43 31.97 -46.04 -2.32
C GLY A 43 31.19 -46.78 -1.22
N GLY A 44 30.52 -47.92 -1.45
CA GLY A 44 30.31 -48.72 -2.66
C GLY A 44 29.12 -49.70 -2.50
N ARG A 45 28.80 -50.48 -3.55
CA ARG A 45 27.60 -51.36 -3.64
C ARG A 45 27.67 -52.61 -2.75
N ASN A 46 26.50 -53.11 -2.31
CA ASN A 46 26.08 -54.51 -2.54
C ASN A 46 24.60 -54.76 -2.17
N CYS A 47 24.01 -55.80 -2.76
CA CYS A 47 22.60 -56.21 -2.57
C CYS A 47 22.49 -57.58 -1.89
N ARG A 48 21.37 -57.87 -1.22
CA ARG A 48 20.91 -59.26 -0.99
C ARG A 48 19.38 -59.33 -0.83
N THR A 49 18.80 -60.43 -1.32
CA THR A 49 17.37 -60.75 -1.31
C THR A 49 17.05 -61.90 -0.36
N THR A 50 15.86 -61.89 0.24
CA THR A 50 15.17 -63.06 0.81
C THR A 50 13.66 -62.86 0.68
N THR A 51 12.89 -63.93 0.40
CA THR A 51 11.44 -63.86 0.16
C THR A 51 10.71 -65.10 0.71
N THR A 52 9.66 -64.89 1.51
CA THR A 52 8.60 -65.86 1.88
C THR A 52 7.37 -65.01 2.25
N ILE A 53 6.27 -64.97 1.48
CA ILE A 53 5.28 -66.03 1.18
C ILE A 53 4.38 -66.33 2.39
N GLU A 54 3.13 -65.82 2.34
CA GLU A 54 1.89 -66.63 2.39
C GLU A 54 0.70 -65.79 1.87
N ASP A 55 -0.28 -66.45 1.22
CA ASP A 55 -1.49 -65.88 0.61
C ASP A 55 -2.59 -66.97 0.62
N PRO A 56 -3.84 -66.64 0.98
CA PRO A 56 -4.91 -66.83 -0.01
C PRO A 56 -6.01 -65.74 0.03
N GLY A 57 -6.26 -65.09 -1.11
CA GLY A 57 -7.31 -64.07 -1.27
C GLY A 57 -8.70 -64.56 -1.77
N ARG A 58 -9.38 -63.64 -2.48
CA ARG A 58 -10.83 -63.54 -2.81
C ARG A 58 -11.65 -62.80 -1.73
N ASP A 59 -12.58 -61.90 -2.05
CA ASP A 59 -13.26 -61.65 -3.34
C ASP A 59 -13.09 -60.23 -3.95
N GLN A 60 -13.68 -60.07 -5.14
CA GLN A 60 -13.32 -59.20 -6.27
C GLN A 60 -13.47 -57.67 -6.12
N GLN A 61 -12.38 -56.95 -6.43
CA GLN A 61 -12.20 -55.82 -7.38
C GLN A 61 -13.29 -54.74 -7.65
N ARG A 62 -12.77 -53.51 -7.89
CA ARG A 62 -13.34 -52.26 -8.49
C ARG A 62 -13.72 -51.18 -7.45
N LEU A 63 -13.29 -49.91 -7.55
CA LEU A 63 -12.57 -49.14 -8.60
C LEU A 63 -11.47 -48.21 -8.02
N GLU A 64 -10.57 -47.75 -8.92
CA GLU A 64 -9.92 -46.42 -8.95
C GLU A 64 -9.58 -45.69 -7.63
N GLU A 65 -8.34 -45.78 -7.13
CA GLU A 65 -7.69 -44.68 -6.40
C GLU A 65 -6.16 -44.83 -6.33
N PHE A 66 -5.38 -43.81 -6.74
CA PHE A 66 -4.11 -43.35 -6.11
C PHE A 66 -3.39 -42.25 -6.92
N LEU A 67 -3.11 -41.08 -6.32
CA LEU A 67 -1.83 -40.33 -6.48
C LEU A 67 -1.74 -39.07 -5.60
N LEU A 68 -1.21 -39.23 -4.37
CA LEU A 68 -0.85 -38.22 -3.34
C LEU A 68 0.02 -38.97 -2.28
N VAL A 69 1.04 -38.45 -1.57
CA VAL A 69 1.76 -37.16 -1.51
C VAL A 69 3.30 -37.38 -1.47
N PHE A 70 4.05 -36.36 -1.89
CA PHE A 70 5.49 -36.12 -1.77
C PHE A 70 6.24 -36.60 -0.50
N ARG A 71 7.57 -36.82 -0.67
CA ARG A 71 8.58 -35.98 0.00
C ARG A 71 9.85 -35.76 -0.85
N HIS A 72 10.64 -34.76 -0.46
CA HIS A 72 11.66 -34.04 -1.26
C HIS A 72 13.09 -34.28 -0.68
N PRO A 73 14.23 -33.75 -1.23
CA PRO A 73 14.37 -32.44 -1.91
C PRO A 73 15.39 -32.27 -3.06
N ARG A 74 15.11 -31.29 -3.94
CA ARG A 74 16.10 -30.37 -4.54
C ARG A 74 15.52 -28.95 -4.56
N ARG A 75 16.38 -27.92 -4.52
CA ARG A 75 15.95 -26.50 -4.50
C ARG A 75 15.37 -26.08 -5.85
N PRO A 76 14.23 -25.38 -5.91
CA PRO A 76 13.85 -24.59 -7.08
C PRO A 76 14.65 -23.28 -7.12
N GLN A 77 14.99 -22.83 -8.34
CA GLN A 77 15.25 -21.40 -8.61
C GLN A 77 13.90 -20.68 -8.62
N VAL A 78 13.78 -19.53 -7.97
CA VAL A 78 12.59 -18.68 -8.11
C VAL A 78 12.65 -18.05 -9.50
N ARG A 79 11.80 -18.51 -10.42
CA ARG A 79 11.55 -17.78 -11.67
C ARG A 79 10.68 -16.57 -11.32
N THR A 80 11.18 -15.39 -11.67
CA THR A 80 10.37 -14.17 -11.75
C THR A 80 9.23 -14.37 -12.76
N SER A 81 8.13 -13.66 -12.56
CA SER A 81 7.09 -13.52 -13.58
C SER A 81 7.70 -13.01 -14.89
N PRO A 82 7.24 -13.49 -16.07
CA PRO A 82 7.73 -12.98 -17.35
C PRO A 82 7.35 -11.50 -17.49
N CYS A 83 8.28 -10.66 -17.95
CA CYS A 83 7.98 -9.26 -18.24
C CYS A 83 6.90 -9.16 -19.35
N PRO A 84 6.12 -8.06 -19.42
CA PRO A 84 5.09 -7.89 -20.45
C PRO A 84 5.58 -8.11 -21.90
N ALA A 85 6.81 -7.70 -22.20
CA ALA A 85 7.46 -7.92 -23.50
C ALA A 85 7.71 -9.41 -23.84
N GLU A 86 7.88 -10.27 -22.84
CA GLU A 86 8.09 -11.71 -23.03
C GLU A 86 6.76 -12.43 -23.24
N VAL A 87 5.70 -12.03 -22.54
CA VAL A 87 4.32 -12.46 -22.81
C VAL A 87 3.88 -12.04 -24.22
N ALA A 88 4.13 -10.80 -24.62
CA ALA A 88 3.85 -10.29 -25.96
C ALA A 88 4.59 -11.09 -27.05
N ARG A 89 5.84 -11.50 -26.80
CA ARG A 89 6.59 -12.39 -27.70
C ARG A 89 5.96 -13.77 -27.85
N VAL A 90 5.47 -14.37 -26.76
CA VAL A 90 4.77 -15.67 -26.82
C VAL A 90 3.46 -15.57 -27.60
N VAL A 91 2.70 -14.49 -27.41
CA VAL A 91 1.47 -14.22 -28.19
C VAL A 91 1.78 -14.03 -29.68
N ALA A 92 2.81 -13.25 -30.03
CA ALA A 92 3.23 -13.05 -31.41
C ALA A 92 3.71 -14.36 -32.09
N MET A 93 4.43 -15.21 -31.36
CA MET A 93 4.81 -16.56 -31.83
C MET A 93 3.58 -17.45 -32.10
N ALA A 94 2.57 -17.40 -31.22
CA ALA A 94 1.34 -18.18 -31.39
C ALA A 94 0.54 -17.73 -32.62
N ILE A 95 0.44 -16.42 -32.88
CA ILE A 95 -0.21 -15.85 -34.07
C ILE A 95 0.47 -16.39 -35.35
N LEU A 96 1.80 -16.30 -35.44
CA LEU A 96 2.56 -16.77 -36.60
C LEU A 96 2.48 -18.30 -36.81
N ALA A 97 2.28 -19.08 -35.75
CA ALA A 97 2.13 -20.53 -35.85
C ALA A 97 0.79 -20.94 -36.49
N VAL A 98 -0.29 -20.18 -36.25
CA VAL A 98 -1.63 -20.45 -36.80
C VAL A 98 -1.65 -20.22 -38.32
N ASP A 99 -1.15 -19.09 -38.80
CA ASP A 99 -1.08 -18.81 -40.25
C ASP A 99 -0.23 -19.84 -41.00
N ARG A 100 0.89 -20.28 -40.41
CA ARG A 100 1.82 -21.21 -41.07
C ARG A 100 1.24 -22.60 -41.29
N HIS A 101 0.28 -23.04 -40.48
CA HIS A 101 -0.42 -24.31 -40.69
C HIS A 101 -1.46 -24.28 -41.81
N LEU A 102 -2.03 -23.12 -42.13
CA LEU A 102 -3.08 -22.98 -43.15
C LEU A 102 -2.54 -22.94 -44.59
N ALA A 103 -1.24 -22.69 -44.77
CA ALA A 103 -0.62 -22.51 -46.09
C ALA A 103 -0.30 -23.80 -46.86
N LEU A 104 -0.28 -24.98 -46.21
CA LEU A 104 0.23 -26.23 -46.79
C LEU A 104 -0.85 -27.13 -47.43
N GLY A 105 -2.12 -26.69 -47.46
CA GLY A 105 -3.28 -27.53 -47.78
C GLY A 105 -3.64 -27.77 -49.26
N ARG A 106 -2.76 -27.53 -50.24
CA ARG A 106 -3.11 -27.71 -51.67
C ARG A 106 -1.98 -28.21 -52.59
N CYS A 107 -1.93 -29.53 -52.81
CA CYS A 107 -1.60 -30.11 -54.12
C CYS A 107 -1.96 -31.61 -54.19
N GLY A 108 -2.90 -31.99 -55.08
CA GLY A 108 -3.28 -33.38 -55.31
C GLY A 108 -4.46 -33.48 -56.28
N ARG A 109 -4.30 -34.16 -57.43
CA ARG A 109 -5.32 -34.21 -58.48
C ARG A 109 -6.21 -35.45 -58.38
N GLY A 110 -7.50 -35.21 -58.10
CA GLY A 110 -8.62 -35.78 -58.83
C GLY A 110 -9.04 -37.24 -58.59
N ARG A 111 -10.28 -37.41 -58.11
CA ARG A 111 -11.35 -38.16 -58.78
C ARG A 111 -12.72 -37.71 -58.25
N SER A 112 -13.78 -37.98 -59.00
CA SER A 112 -15.17 -37.65 -58.63
C SER A 112 -15.74 -38.69 -57.67
N LEU A 113 -16.54 -38.25 -56.68
CA LEU A 113 -17.66 -39.01 -56.09
C LEU A 113 -18.49 -38.17 -55.11
N ALA A 114 -19.82 -38.13 -55.32
CA ALA A 114 -20.90 -37.70 -54.42
C ALA A 114 -20.93 -36.24 -53.87
N PRO A 115 -22.13 -35.66 -53.62
CA PRO A 115 -22.27 -34.40 -52.90
C PRO A 115 -22.23 -34.62 -51.37
N GLN A 116 -21.42 -33.84 -50.65
CA GLN A 116 -21.32 -33.87 -49.18
C GLN A 116 -21.84 -32.56 -48.56
N PRO A 117 -22.64 -32.60 -47.47
CA PRO A 117 -23.21 -31.42 -46.83
C PRO A 117 -22.28 -30.82 -45.75
N GLU A 118 -21.02 -30.51 -46.10
CA GLU A 118 -19.98 -30.14 -45.12
C GLU A 118 -19.55 -28.65 -45.14
N TYR A 119 -20.23 -27.80 -45.91
CA TYR A 119 -19.78 -26.41 -46.14
C TYR A 119 -20.15 -25.40 -45.04
N ASP A 120 -21.08 -25.73 -44.14
CA ASP A 120 -21.57 -24.78 -43.11
C ASP A 120 -20.63 -24.65 -41.89
N LEU A 121 -19.83 -25.67 -41.59
CA LEU A 121 -19.04 -25.73 -40.35
C LEU A 121 -17.78 -24.85 -40.37
N MET A 122 -17.31 -24.40 -41.54
CA MET A 122 -16.13 -23.54 -41.65
C MET A 122 -16.40 -22.04 -41.44
N LEU A 123 -17.66 -21.60 -41.54
CA LEU A 123 -17.99 -20.18 -41.40
C LEU A 123 -18.13 -19.75 -39.93
N THR A 124 -18.64 -20.64 -39.08
CA THR A 124 -18.81 -20.41 -37.63
C THR A 124 -17.48 -20.32 -36.87
N ALA A 125 -16.49 -21.15 -37.24
CA ALA A 125 -15.16 -21.15 -36.61
C ALA A 125 -14.43 -19.80 -36.73
N ARG A 126 -14.61 -19.08 -37.84
CA ARG A 126 -14.02 -17.74 -38.08
C ARG A 126 -14.62 -16.66 -37.18
N SER A 127 -15.87 -16.79 -36.78
CA SER A 127 -16.55 -15.85 -35.87
C SER A 127 -16.13 -16.09 -34.42
N ALA A 128 -16.07 -17.37 -33.99
CA ALA A 128 -15.66 -17.73 -32.64
C ALA A 128 -14.25 -17.23 -32.28
N ALA A 129 -13.28 -17.39 -33.19
CA ALA A 129 -11.90 -16.93 -32.97
C ALA A 129 -11.78 -15.40 -32.81
N ARG A 130 -12.68 -14.62 -33.43
CA ARG A 130 -12.68 -13.15 -33.30
C ARG A 130 -13.33 -12.67 -32.01
N LEU A 131 -14.40 -13.32 -31.55
CA LEU A 131 -14.97 -13.04 -30.22
C LEU A 131 -13.98 -13.41 -29.10
N ALA A 132 -13.29 -14.54 -29.21
CA ALA A 132 -12.29 -14.96 -28.24
C ALA A 132 -11.12 -13.96 -28.11
N LEU A 133 -10.67 -13.36 -29.22
CA LEU A 133 -9.60 -12.38 -29.21
C LEU A 133 -10.05 -11.02 -28.63
N ALA A 134 -11.30 -10.61 -28.88
CA ALA A 134 -11.88 -9.42 -28.26
C ALA A 134 -12.01 -9.57 -26.73
N ALA A 135 -12.46 -10.75 -26.26
CA ALA A 135 -12.59 -11.06 -24.83
C ALA A 135 -11.24 -11.16 -24.09
N LEU A 136 -10.13 -11.36 -24.80
CA LEU A 136 -8.78 -11.40 -24.22
C LEU A 136 -8.14 -10.00 -24.12
N ALA A 137 -8.58 -9.03 -24.93
CA ALA A 137 -8.12 -7.64 -24.86
C ALA A 137 -8.72 -6.88 -23.66
N THR A 138 -9.88 -7.29 -23.17
CA THR A 138 -10.57 -6.68 -22.01
C THR A 138 -10.02 -7.12 -20.64
N ALA A 139 -9.01 -8.00 -20.60
CA ALA A 139 -8.52 -8.62 -19.37
C ALA A 139 -7.33 -7.91 -18.69
N VAL A 140 -6.96 -6.70 -19.17
CA VAL A 140 -5.84 -5.91 -18.62
C VAL A 140 -6.25 -4.45 -18.31
N ALA A 141 -7.55 -4.21 -18.12
CA ALA A 141 -7.96 -3.03 -17.37
C ALA A 141 -7.56 -3.22 -15.89
N PRO A 142 -6.91 -2.25 -15.22
CA PRO A 142 -6.70 -2.33 -13.79
C PRO A 142 -8.06 -2.41 -13.08
N GLN A 143 -8.14 -3.15 -11.97
CA GLN A 143 -9.35 -3.17 -11.16
C GLN A 143 -9.49 -1.85 -10.40
N THR A 144 -10.08 -0.84 -11.06
CA THR A 144 -10.38 0.46 -10.45
C THR A 144 -11.48 0.30 -9.41
N HIS A 145 -11.09 0.03 -8.18
CA HIS A 145 -12.02 0.02 -7.05
C HIS A 145 -12.54 1.43 -6.81
N ALA A 146 -13.86 1.60 -6.94
CA ALA A 146 -14.53 2.87 -6.66
C ALA A 146 -14.46 3.17 -5.16
N ALA A 147 -13.72 4.21 -4.80
CA ALA A 147 -13.63 4.77 -3.46
C ALA A 147 -14.45 6.07 -3.39
N LEU A 148 -15.09 6.33 -2.26
CA LEU A 148 -15.68 7.64 -1.96
C LEU A 148 -14.59 8.52 -1.34
N LEU A 149 -13.95 9.32 -2.19
CA LEU A 149 -12.85 10.20 -1.78
C LEU A 149 -13.39 11.49 -1.17
N VAL A 150 -12.65 12.04 -0.21
CA VAL A 150 -12.89 13.34 0.42
C VAL A 150 -11.76 14.27 0.03
N GLY A 151 -12.09 15.48 -0.43
CA GLY A 151 -11.11 16.52 -0.75
C GLY A 151 -11.34 17.79 0.05
N VAL A 152 -10.31 18.61 0.23
CA VAL A 152 -10.44 19.99 0.71
C VAL A 152 -9.71 20.94 -0.24
N THR A 153 -10.39 22.02 -0.63
CA THR A 153 -9.87 23.07 -1.50
C THR A 153 -9.04 24.10 -0.71
N SER A 154 -8.25 24.91 -1.41
CA SER A 154 -7.49 26.04 -0.82
C SER A 154 -8.36 27.07 -0.08
N ASP A 155 -9.66 27.14 -0.37
CA ASP A 155 -10.64 28.04 0.24
C ASP A 155 -11.39 27.38 1.42
N ASN A 156 -10.86 26.30 2.00
CA ASN A 156 -11.49 25.51 3.06
C ASN A 156 -12.89 24.97 2.70
N VAL A 157 -13.13 24.60 1.44
CA VAL A 157 -14.36 23.89 1.03
C VAL A 157 -14.06 22.39 1.05
N ALA A 158 -14.79 21.64 1.86
CA ALA A 158 -14.77 20.18 1.85
C ALA A 158 -15.69 19.65 0.75
N VAL A 159 -15.19 18.70 -0.03
CA VAL A 159 -15.90 18.04 -1.13
C VAL A 159 -15.81 16.53 -1.01
N SER A 160 -16.71 15.81 -1.67
CA SER A 160 -16.56 14.35 -1.85
C SER A 160 -17.08 13.89 -3.20
N PHE A 161 -16.45 12.86 -3.76
CA PHE A 161 -16.70 12.34 -5.10
C PHE A 161 -16.28 10.86 -5.18
N GLN A 162 -16.71 10.15 -6.23
CA GLN A 162 -16.26 8.76 -6.46
C GLN A 162 -15.02 8.75 -7.35
N SER A 163 -14.03 7.91 -7.03
CA SER A 163 -12.83 7.74 -7.88
C SER A 163 -13.14 7.19 -9.28
N ALA A 164 -14.33 6.60 -9.47
CA ALA A 164 -14.85 6.16 -10.77
C ALA A 164 -15.65 7.23 -11.53
N ASN A 165 -15.87 8.41 -10.94
CA ASN A 165 -16.55 9.56 -11.55
C ASN A 165 -16.11 10.88 -10.89
N PRO A 166 -14.84 11.30 -11.02
CA PRO A 166 -14.32 12.51 -10.38
C PRO A 166 -14.99 13.80 -10.87
N GLY A 167 -15.49 13.81 -12.12
CA GLY A 167 -16.19 14.96 -12.72
C GLY A 167 -17.58 15.27 -12.14
N GLN A 168 -17.98 14.66 -11.02
CA GLN A 168 -19.23 14.94 -10.33
C GLN A 168 -19.07 14.86 -8.80
N LEU A 169 -19.21 16.00 -8.13
CA LEU A 169 -19.27 16.03 -6.66
C LEU A 169 -20.59 15.46 -6.11
N ILE A 170 -20.47 14.75 -4.99
CA ILE A 170 -21.57 14.23 -4.17
C ILE A 170 -21.87 15.21 -3.01
N GLN A 171 -20.83 15.84 -2.46
CA GLN A 171 -20.96 16.97 -1.53
C GLN A 171 -19.96 18.07 -1.89
N SER A 172 -20.35 19.31 -1.63
CA SER A 172 -19.48 20.48 -1.58
C SER A 172 -20.03 21.40 -0.48
N LYS A 173 -19.24 21.63 0.57
CA LYS A 173 -19.64 22.34 1.79
C LYS A 173 -18.47 23.12 2.39
N PRO A 174 -18.64 24.37 2.83
CA PRO A 174 -17.60 25.08 3.57
C PRO A 174 -17.27 24.37 4.89
N ILE A 175 -16.01 24.43 5.30
CA ILE A 175 -15.57 24.04 6.64
C ILE A 175 -15.82 25.20 7.61
N VAL A 176 -16.27 24.86 8.82
CA VAL A 176 -16.46 25.78 9.95
C VAL A 176 -15.91 25.17 11.24
N GLY A 177 -15.62 26.00 12.25
CA GLY A 177 -15.05 25.57 13.54
C GLY A 177 -13.52 25.71 13.66
N MET A 178 -12.83 25.89 12.53
CA MET A 178 -11.41 26.25 12.50
C MET A 178 -11.13 27.67 13.03
N MET A 179 -9.88 27.96 13.37
CA MET A 179 -9.46 29.30 13.79
C MET A 179 -9.60 30.29 12.63
N ALA A 180 -9.95 31.55 12.93
CA ALA A 180 -10.13 32.56 11.89
C ALA A 180 -8.82 32.82 11.12
N ASN A 181 -8.90 32.75 9.79
CA ASN A 181 -7.77 32.84 8.84
C ASN A 181 -6.79 31.64 8.90
N GLU A 182 -7.18 30.51 9.49
CA GLU A 182 -6.44 29.25 9.36
C GLU A 182 -6.95 28.45 8.16
N ASN A 183 -6.02 27.93 7.34
CA ASN A 183 -6.35 27.04 6.22
C ASN A 183 -6.02 25.60 6.59
N VAL A 184 -6.75 24.64 6.03
CA VAL A 184 -6.33 23.23 6.05
C VAL A 184 -5.02 23.10 5.28
N ILE A 185 -4.11 22.25 5.77
CA ILE A 185 -2.86 21.85 5.09
C ILE A 185 -2.76 20.33 4.86
N GLY A 186 -3.74 19.56 5.31
CA GLY A 186 -3.83 18.11 5.12
C GLY A 186 -4.98 17.50 5.92
N ILE A 187 -5.49 16.36 5.46
CA ILE A 187 -6.59 15.60 6.08
C ILE A 187 -6.28 14.10 6.02
N ASP A 188 -6.76 13.33 7.00
CA ASP A 188 -6.75 11.84 6.92
C ASP A 188 -7.75 11.18 7.91
N HIS A 189 -8.26 10.00 7.55
CA HIS A 189 -9.10 9.14 8.38
C HIS A 189 -8.26 8.28 9.36
N ARG A 190 -8.35 8.60 10.66
CA ARG A 190 -7.62 7.88 11.71
C ARG A 190 -7.99 6.38 11.78
N PRO A 191 -7.06 5.43 11.58
CA PRO A 191 -7.34 4.00 11.50
C PRO A 191 -8.02 3.38 12.73
N THR A 192 -7.70 3.84 13.95
CA THR A 192 -8.34 3.33 15.18
C THR A 192 -9.78 3.81 15.40
N THR A 193 -10.16 5.01 14.91
CA THR A 193 -11.44 5.65 15.26
C THR A 193 -12.36 5.92 14.06
N GLY A 194 -11.84 5.89 12.83
CA GLY A 194 -12.57 6.21 11.60
C GLY A 194 -12.83 7.71 11.38
N ALA A 195 -12.56 8.55 12.38
CA ALA A 195 -12.78 9.98 12.28
C ALA A 195 -11.79 10.63 11.30
N LEU A 196 -12.30 11.50 10.43
CA LEU A 196 -11.46 12.36 9.58
C LEU A 196 -10.87 13.48 10.46
N TYR A 197 -9.55 13.61 10.47
CA TYR A 197 -8.83 14.72 11.05
C TYR A 197 -8.43 15.73 9.98
N ALA A 198 -8.14 16.96 10.39
CA ALA A 198 -7.48 17.97 9.58
C ALA A 198 -6.35 18.62 10.39
N VAL A 199 -5.26 19.00 9.72
CA VAL A 199 -4.23 19.88 10.27
C VAL A 199 -4.39 21.26 9.67
N GLY A 200 -4.41 22.29 10.52
CA GLY A 200 -4.49 23.69 10.12
C GLY A 200 -3.12 24.36 10.00
N SER A 201 -3.06 25.45 9.24
CA SER A 201 -1.84 26.20 8.92
C SER A 201 -1.17 26.90 10.10
N PHE A 202 -1.80 26.97 11.28
CA PHE A 202 -1.19 27.44 12.53
C PHE A 202 -0.73 26.27 13.42
N GLY A 203 -0.84 25.03 12.94
CA GLY A 203 -0.49 23.83 13.67
C GLY A 203 -1.58 23.36 14.64
N ASN A 204 -2.82 23.81 14.48
CA ASN A 204 -3.95 23.24 15.21
C ASN A 204 -4.38 21.91 14.57
N VAL A 205 -4.69 20.91 15.39
CA VAL A 205 -5.29 19.65 14.91
C VAL A 205 -6.79 19.71 15.15
N TYR A 206 -7.58 19.30 14.15
CA TYR A 206 -9.03 19.29 14.16
C TYR A 206 -9.59 17.90 13.87
N THR A 207 -10.82 17.64 14.31
CA THR A 207 -11.55 16.41 14.00
C THR A 207 -12.93 16.76 13.43
N LEU A 208 -13.33 16.09 12.34
CA LEU A 208 -14.65 16.27 11.73
C LEU A 208 -15.76 15.79 12.67
N ASN A 209 -16.69 16.66 12.99
CA ASN A 209 -17.88 16.32 13.76
C ASN A 209 -18.84 15.54 12.86
N LEU A 210 -18.84 14.21 13.01
CA LEU A 210 -19.61 13.29 12.18
C LEU A 210 -21.13 13.56 12.17
N ASN A 211 -21.67 14.24 13.18
CA ASN A 211 -23.08 14.68 13.19
C ASN A 211 -23.42 15.73 12.12
N THR A 212 -22.40 16.33 11.47
CA THR A 212 -22.58 17.26 10.35
C THR A 212 -22.45 16.60 8.97
N VAL A 213 -22.03 15.33 8.93
CA VAL A 213 -21.96 14.50 7.71
C VAL A 213 -23.36 13.94 7.39
N GLY A 214 -23.66 13.70 6.12
CA GLY A 214 -24.84 12.93 5.69
C GLY A 214 -26.20 13.64 5.73
N ALA A 215 -26.29 14.87 6.21
CA ALA A 215 -27.53 15.64 6.30
C ALA A 215 -27.56 16.91 5.42
N ALA A 216 -28.72 17.58 5.38
CA ALA A 216 -28.93 18.90 4.77
C ALA A 216 -28.27 20.06 5.57
N THR A 217 -27.18 19.76 6.29
CA THR A 217 -26.31 20.72 6.97
C THR A 217 -25.57 21.57 5.95
N ALA A 218 -25.52 22.89 6.18
CA ALA A 218 -24.92 23.85 5.24
C ALA A 218 -23.37 23.85 5.22
N ALA A 219 -22.73 23.16 6.17
CA ALA A 219 -21.29 23.15 6.37
C ALA A 219 -20.82 21.80 6.97
N TRP A 220 -19.52 21.54 6.94
CA TRP A 220 -18.87 20.53 7.80
C TRP A 220 -18.23 21.23 9.00
N GLN A 221 -18.58 20.78 10.22
CA GLN A 221 -18.00 21.32 11.45
C GLN A 221 -16.74 20.51 11.81
N PHE A 222 -15.59 21.18 11.87
CA PHE A 222 -14.35 20.65 12.42
C PHE A 222 -14.16 21.22 13.83
N ASP A 223 -14.14 20.34 14.83
CA ASP A 223 -13.92 20.71 16.22
C ASP A 223 -12.43 20.66 16.57
N LEU A 224 -11.94 21.68 17.27
CA LEU A 224 -10.54 21.78 17.69
C LEU A 224 -10.19 20.64 18.65
N ASN A 225 -9.23 19.80 18.29
CA ASN A 225 -8.67 18.82 19.20
C ASN A 225 -7.79 19.54 20.22
N THR A 226 -8.17 19.51 21.48
CA THR A 226 -7.52 20.27 22.55
C THR A 226 -6.20 19.68 23.04
N ALA A 227 -5.79 18.51 22.54
CA ALA A 227 -4.51 17.91 22.90
C ALA A 227 -3.31 18.49 22.11
N PRO A 228 -3.32 18.65 20.77
CA PRO A 228 -2.14 19.07 20.00
C PRO A 228 -2.27 20.48 19.40
N THR A 229 -1.35 21.38 19.76
CA THR A 229 -1.06 22.63 19.03
C THR A 229 0.43 22.68 18.71
N LEU A 230 0.79 22.38 17.45
CA LEU A 230 2.17 22.12 17.02
C LEU A 230 3.11 23.33 17.15
N ALA A 231 2.56 24.54 17.27
CA ALA A 231 3.30 25.79 17.43
C ALA A 231 4.24 25.83 18.65
N ALA A 232 4.03 24.98 19.67
CA ALA A 232 4.89 24.90 20.85
C ALA A 232 6.08 23.93 20.68
N ASP A 233 5.84 22.75 20.10
CA ASP A 233 6.74 21.58 20.20
C ASP A 233 7.48 21.23 18.89
N GLY A 234 7.71 22.24 18.05
CA GLY A 234 8.49 22.13 16.81
C GLY A 234 8.03 23.09 15.70
N GLY A 235 6.77 23.52 15.75
CA GLY A 235 6.14 24.34 14.71
C GLY A 235 5.88 23.59 13.42
N LEU A 236 5.16 24.24 12.50
CA LEU A 236 5.15 23.87 11.09
C LEU A 236 6.19 24.71 10.36
N SER A 237 6.95 24.09 9.48
CA SER A 237 7.91 24.75 8.58
C SER A 237 7.69 24.28 7.15
N GLY A 238 7.79 25.21 6.20
CA GLY A 238 7.42 24.99 4.81
C GLY A 238 6.07 25.61 4.46
N SER A 239 5.63 25.36 3.23
CA SER A 239 4.37 25.86 2.66
C SER A 239 3.42 24.75 2.21
N ASP A 240 3.95 23.53 2.02
CA ASP A 240 3.29 22.41 1.37
C ASP A 240 3.64 21.14 2.14
N PHE A 241 2.64 20.28 2.37
CA PHE A 241 2.69 19.25 3.41
C PHE A 241 1.97 17.97 3.00
N GLY A 242 2.57 16.82 3.25
CA GLY A 242 1.89 15.52 3.29
C GLY A 242 1.49 15.16 4.72
N VAL A 243 0.27 14.64 4.90
CA VAL A 243 -0.34 14.34 6.21
C VAL A 243 -1.15 13.04 6.14
N ASP A 244 -0.81 12.03 6.96
CA ASP A 244 -1.48 10.71 7.02
C ASP A 244 -1.21 10.03 8.39
N PHE A 245 -2.14 9.24 8.92
CA PHE A 245 -1.95 8.39 10.09
C PHE A 245 -1.27 7.05 9.77
N ASN A 246 -0.03 6.90 10.24
CA ASN A 246 0.64 5.61 10.34
C ASN A 246 -0.22 4.59 11.13
N PRO A 247 -0.81 3.57 10.49
CA PRO A 247 -1.78 2.71 11.15
C PRO A 247 -1.12 1.80 12.19
N ALA A 248 0.11 1.34 11.93
CA ALA A 248 0.85 0.50 12.89
C ALA A 248 1.26 1.29 14.15
N ALA A 249 1.52 2.59 14.02
CA ALA A 249 1.74 3.47 15.18
C ALA A 249 0.44 3.79 15.92
N ASP A 250 -0.67 4.00 15.19
CA ASP A 250 -1.96 4.37 15.77
C ASP A 250 -2.55 3.25 16.63
N PHE A 251 -2.59 2.02 16.11
CA PHE A 251 -3.00 0.84 16.87
C PHE A 251 -2.03 0.45 17.99
N ALA A 252 -0.81 0.99 18.01
CA ALA A 252 0.15 0.86 19.11
C ALA A 252 0.04 1.99 20.16
N GLY A 253 -0.84 2.99 19.96
CA GLY A 253 -0.97 4.16 20.84
C GLY A 253 0.22 5.11 20.80
N ALA A 254 1.04 5.07 19.76
CA ALA A 254 2.22 5.92 19.58
C ALA A 254 1.86 7.26 18.88
N SER A 255 2.84 8.12 18.63
CA SER A 255 2.64 9.26 17.72
C SER A 255 2.43 8.76 16.29
N SER A 256 1.22 8.91 15.77
CA SER A 256 0.73 8.22 14.58
C SER A 256 0.47 9.15 13.39
N LEU A 257 -0.08 10.33 13.61
CA LEU A 257 -0.30 11.34 12.57
C LEU A 257 1.06 11.88 12.10
N ARG A 258 1.47 11.50 10.89
CA ARG A 258 2.66 11.98 10.20
C ARG A 258 2.37 13.35 9.61
N ILE A 259 3.36 14.24 9.69
CA ILE A 259 3.38 15.49 8.92
C ILE A 259 4.79 15.62 8.33
N VAL A 260 4.89 15.71 7.01
CA VAL A 260 6.16 15.95 6.29
C VAL A 260 5.98 17.14 5.37
N SER A 261 7.03 17.96 5.19
CA SER A 261 6.94 19.21 4.41
C SER A 261 8.03 19.38 3.36
N ASN A 262 7.78 20.33 2.45
CA ASN A 262 8.74 20.79 1.44
C ASN A 262 10.01 21.46 1.99
N THR A 263 10.12 21.69 3.31
CA THR A 263 11.38 22.08 3.97
C THR A 263 12.07 20.92 4.69
N ASN A 264 11.77 19.69 4.26
CA ASN A 264 12.27 18.41 4.76
C ASN A 264 11.83 18.06 6.20
N GLN A 265 10.94 18.84 6.82
CA GLN A 265 10.51 18.60 8.19
C GLN A 265 9.81 17.25 8.29
N ASN A 266 10.03 16.52 9.40
CA ASN A 266 9.40 15.21 9.63
C ASN A 266 8.88 15.13 11.07
N LEU A 267 7.56 15.23 11.26
CA LEU A 267 6.90 15.18 12.56
C LEU A 267 6.06 13.91 12.70
N ALA A 268 5.90 13.42 13.93
CA ALA A 268 4.85 12.47 14.29
C ALA A 268 4.08 13.00 15.50
N VAL A 269 2.76 13.05 15.42
CA VAL A 269 1.89 13.63 16.46
C VAL A 269 1.03 12.53 17.08
N ASN A 270 1.04 12.43 18.40
CA ASN A 270 0.04 11.62 19.11
C ASN A 270 -1.19 12.49 19.38
N VAL A 271 -2.27 12.27 18.63
CA VAL A 271 -3.47 13.13 18.68
C VAL A 271 -4.30 13.01 19.96
N ASP A 272 -4.03 12.02 20.81
CA ASP A 272 -4.73 11.82 22.10
C ASP A 272 -4.04 12.53 23.28
N THR A 273 -2.71 12.71 23.21
CA THR A 273 -1.88 13.27 24.29
C THR A 273 -1.22 14.60 23.94
N GLY A 274 -1.26 15.00 22.66
CA GLY A 274 -0.57 16.18 22.14
C GLY A 274 0.91 15.96 21.82
N ALA A 275 1.49 14.81 22.19
CA ALA A 275 2.93 14.59 22.11
C ALA A 275 3.46 14.59 20.67
N VAL A 276 4.24 15.64 20.34
CA VAL A 276 4.96 15.79 19.08
C VAL A 276 6.34 15.14 19.18
N THR A 277 6.67 14.29 18.20
CA THR A 277 8.01 13.78 17.96
C THR A 277 8.58 14.47 16.72
N VAL A 278 9.57 15.33 16.90
CA VAL A 278 10.43 15.78 15.80
C VAL A 278 11.37 14.61 15.45
N ALA A 279 11.25 14.10 14.23
CA ALA A 279 12.02 12.96 13.74
C ALA A 279 13.26 13.43 12.94
N THR A 280 13.96 12.52 12.27
CA THR A 280 15.00 12.90 11.31
C THR A 280 14.35 13.49 10.06
N ASP A 281 14.78 14.70 9.67
CA ASP A 281 14.40 15.36 8.42
C ASP A 281 14.55 14.43 7.21
N VAL A 282 13.73 14.63 6.18
CA VAL A 282 13.70 13.74 5.01
C VAL A 282 14.86 13.98 4.05
N PHE A 283 15.49 12.90 3.56
CA PHE A 283 16.66 12.99 2.69
C PHE A 283 16.85 11.74 1.80
N TYR A 284 17.37 11.96 0.58
CA TYR A 284 17.93 10.89 -0.24
C TYR A 284 19.39 10.60 0.18
N PRO A 285 19.78 9.34 0.48
CA PRO A 285 21.16 9.01 0.86
C PRO A 285 22.23 9.29 -0.21
N ALA A 286 21.82 9.42 -1.47
CA ALA A 286 22.70 9.80 -2.59
C ALA A 286 22.92 11.33 -2.69
N GLY A 287 22.22 12.12 -1.88
CA GLY A 287 22.02 13.56 -2.10
C GLY A 287 20.95 13.84 -3.15
N GLY A 288 20.45 15.07 -3.15
CA GLY A 288 19.36 15.56 -3.99
C GLY A 288 18.63 16.70 -3.29
N ASN A 289 17.86 17.47 -4.04
CA ASN A 289 16.83 18.33 -3.45
C ASN A 289 15.63 17.43 -3.16
N VAL A 290 15.03 17.58 -1.98
CA VAL A 290 13.79 16.90 -1.59
C VAL A 290 12.68 17.96 -1.60
N ASN A 291 11.50 17.57 -2.05
CA ASN A 291 10.31 18.43 -2.10
C ASN A 291 9.05 17.57 -1.91
N ILE A 292 8.90 16.99 -0.71
CA ILE A 292 7.72 16.18 -0.37
C ILE A 292 6.49 17.09 -0.27
N VAL A 293 5.46 16.76 -1.04
CA VAL A 293 4.18 17.48 -1.11
C VAL A 293 2.96 16.61 -0.79
N GLY A 294 3.14 15.28 -0.70
CA GLY A 294 2.09 14.33 -0.34
C GLY A 294 2.67 13.10 0.34
N GLU A 295 1.89 12.50 1.24
CA GLU A 295 2.26 11.35 2.10
C GLU A 295 1.06 10.41 2.18
N ALA A 296 1.29 9.10 2.16
CA ALA A 296 0.23 8.11 2.37
C ALA A 296 0.78 6.79 2.95
N TYR A 297 0.01 6.13 3.83
CA TYR A 297 0.40 4.85 4.44
C TYR A 297 -0.41 3.67 3.92
N SER A 298 0.30 2.61 3.54
CA SER A 298 -0.34 1.38 3.10
C SER A 298 -0.93 0.58 4.28
N ASN A 299 -1.94 -0.21 3.97
CA ASN A 299 -2.67 -1.10 4.86
C ASN A 299 -3.57 -0.42 5.92
N SER A 300 -3.89 0.87 5.77
CA SER A 300 -4.83 1.59 6.64
C SER A 300 -6.25 1.03 6.57
N VAL A 301 -6.68 0.32 7.63
CA VAL A 301 -7.98 -0.37 7.73
C VAL A 301 -8.64 -0.01 9.07
N PHE A 302 -9.93 0.31 9.04
CA PHE A 302 -10.67 0.71 10.25
C PHE A 302 -10.83 -0.45 11.24
N GLY A 303 -10.53 -0.21 12.51
CA GLY A 303 -10.59 -1.22 13.56
C GLY A 303 -9.52 -2.32 13.46
N GLY A 304 -8.61 -2.24 12.48
CA GLY A 304 -7.52 -3.18 12.28
C GLY A 304 -7.95 -4.45 11.55
N ILE A 305 -7.26 -5.56 11.80
CA ILE A 305 -7.49 -6.81 11.08
C ILE A 305 -8.50 -7.68 11.83
N PRO A 306 -9.60 -8.14 11.18
CA PRO A 306 -10.50 -9.15 11.74
C PRO A 306 -9.71 -10.39 12.20
N GLY A 307 -9.68 -10.62 13.51
CA GLY A 307 -8.79 -11.61 14.15
C GLY A 307 -8.00 -11.07 15.34
N GLY A 308 -8.00 -9.74 15.58
CA GLY A 308 -7.46 -9.15 16.80
C GLY A 308 -5.94 -8.93 16.79
N VAL A 309 -5.33 -8.80 15.61
CA VAL A 309 -3.96 -8.29 15.49
C VAL A 309 -4.01 -6.77 15.69
N ALA A 310 -3.26 -6.26 16.67
CA ALA A 310 -3.13 -4.82 16.88
C ALA A 310 -2.33 -4.19 15.73
N GLY A 311 -3.05 -3.48 14.86
CA GLY A 311 -2.50 -2.80 13.69
C GLY A 311 -2.24 -3.70 12.47
N PRO A 312 -2.10 -3.12 11.27
CA PRO A 312 -1.71 -3.84 10.08
C PRO A 312 -0.20 -4.11 10.10
N PRO A 313 0.27 -5.36 10.07
CA PRO A 313 1.70 -5.65 10.00
C PRO A 313 2.21 -5.31 8.61
N GLY A 314 3.33 -4.58 8.53
CA GLY A 314 3.94 -4.21 7.26
C GLY A 314 3.22 -3.09 6.51
N THR A 315 2.68 -2.09 7.21
CA THR A 315 2.47 -0.76 6.61
C THR A 315 3.77 -0.20 6.02
N VAL A 316 3.65 0.56 4.94
CA VAL A 316 4.73 1.23 4.22
C VAL A 316 4.29 2.66 3.98
N GLN A 317 5.13 3.62 4.36
CA GLN A 317 4.92 5.03 4.06
C GLN A 317 5.43 5.33 2.65
N TYR A 318 4.56 5.89 1.81
CA TYR A 318 4.89 6.42 0.50
C TYR A 318 4.75 7.92 0.51
N ALA A 319 5.65 8.62 -0.16
CA ALA A 319 5.61 10.06 -0.34
C ALA A 319 5.75 10.41 -1.83
N ILE A 320 5.20 11.55 -2.23
CA ILE A 320 5.37 12.13 -3.57
C ILE A 320 6.29 13.35 -3.47
N ASP A 321 7.37 13.31 -4.25
CA ASP A 321 8.39 14.35 -4.32
C ASP A 321 8.26 15.15 -5.63
N ALA A 322 7.71 16.36 -5.53
CA ALA A 322 7.51 17.28 -6.66
C ALA A 322 8.79 18.05 -7.07
N GLY A 323 9.96 17.60 -6.61
CA GLY A 323 11.27 17.97 -7.14
C GLY A 323 11.86 16.88 -8.05
N THR A 324 11.21 15.70 -8.11
CA THR A 324 11.64 14.55 -8.93
C THR A 324 10.53 13.93 -9.78
N ASP A 325 9.28 14.41 -9.64
CA ASP A 325 8.07 13.86 -10.26
C ASP A 325 7.97 12.34 -10.04
N GLY A 326 8.14 11.93 -8.77
CA GLY A 326 8.38 10.55 -8.40
C GLY A 326 7.73 10.13 -7.09
N LEU A 327 7.33 8.86 -7.05
CA LEU A 327 6.93 8.16 -5.84
C LEU A 327 8.17 7.64 -5.12
N THR A 328 8.25 7.85 -3.81
CA THR A 328 9.34 7.37 -2.95
C THR A 328 8.79 6.68 -1.70
N ILE A 329 9.51 5.70 -1.15
CA ILE A 329 9.21 5.12 0.16
C ILE A 329 9.99 5.90 1.21
N GLN A 330 9.33 6.33 2.28
CA GLN A 330 9.96 6.97 3.43
C GLN A 330 10.16 5.97 4.59
N ALA A 331 11.35 6.03 5.21
CA ALA A 331 11.69 5.23 6.38
C ALA A 331 11.14 5.80 7.71
N PHE A 332 9.85 6.16 7.79
CA PHE A 332 9.18 6.67 8.99
C PHE A 332 9.97 7.80 9.69
N ASN A 333 10.38 7.59 10.94
CA ASN A 333 11.14 8.54 11.76
C ASN A 333 12.62 8.68 11.35
N ALA A 334 13.14 7.84 10.44
CA ALA A 334 14.54 7.88 10.01
C ALA A 334 14.78 8.81 8.79
N GLY A 335 13.73 9.39 8.21
CA GLY A 335 13.79 10.38 7.12
C GLY A 335 14.33 9.88 5.77
N THR A 336 14.96 8.71 5.73
CA THR A 336 15.56 8.15 4.51
C THR A 336 14.50 7.87 3.44
N LEU A 337 14.65 8.52 2.29
CA LEU A 337 13.82 8.35 1.10
C LEU A 337 14.45 7.34 0.13
N THR A 338 13.63 6.44 -0.41
CA THR A 338 14.01 5.41 -1.39
C THR A 338 13.08 5.48 -2.61
N PRO A 339 13.54 5.97 -3.78
CA PRO A 339 12.70 6.09 -4.98
C PRO A 339 12.08 4.76 -5.41
N VAL A 340 10.80 4.78 -5.77
CA VAL A 340 10.07 3.66 -6.39
C VAL A 340 10.13 3.81 -7.92
N GLY A 341 9.76 4.99 -8.41
CA GLY A 341 9.78 5.34 -9.83
C GLY A 341 9.10 6.69 -10.10
N SER A 342 9.14 7.14 -11.35
CA SER A 342 8.49 8.40 -11.75
C SER A 342 6.98 8.21 -11.92
N LEU A 343 6.23 9.25 -11.58
CA LEU A 343 4.78 9.36 -11.82
C LEU A 343 4.46 9.40 -13.32
N GLY A 344 5.37 9.93 -14.14
CA GLY A 344 5.16 10.12 -15.58
C GLY A 344 4.31 11.34 -15.96
N VAL A 345 3.95 12.17 -14.97
CA VAL A 345 3.26 13.46 -15.09
C VAL A 345 4.00 14.51 -14.25
N ASN A 346 3.91 15.78 -14.64
CA ASN A 346 4.54 16.88 -13.90
C ASN A 346 3.68 17.25 -12.69
N THR A 347 4.25 17.18 -11.49
CA THR A 347 3.59 17.52 -10.23
C THR A 347 3.94 18.92 -9.75
N THR A 348 3.13 19.43 -8.82
CA THR A 348 3.30 20.74 -8.21
C THR A 348 3.09 20.69 -6.71
N ALA A 349 3.24 21.85 -6.07
CA ALA A 349 2.95 22.08 -4.65
C ALA A 349 1.46 21.93 -4.24
N LYS A 350 0.56 21.58 -5.18
CA LYS A 350 -0.88 21.42 -4.94
C LYS A 350 -1.30 20.00 -5.31
N LEU A 351 -1.03 19.09 -4.37
CA LEU A 351 -1.20 17.66 -4.53
C LEU A 351 -1.72 17.03 -3.23
N GLY A 352 -2.85 16.31 -3.32
CA GLY A 352 -3.32 15.41 -2.27
C GLY A 352 -2.96 13.96 -2.62
N PHE A 353 -2.67 13.12 -1.63
CA PHE A 353 -2.30 11.70 -1.83
C PHE A 353 -2.81 10.86 -0.65
N ASP A 354 -3.41 9.70 -0.93
CA ASP A 354 -3.87 8.72 0.07
C ASP A 354 -3.87 7.30 -0.56
N ILE A 355 -3.85 6.24 0.25
CA ILE A 355 -3.89 4.84 -0.16
C ILE A 355 -5.14 4.14 0.39
N PHE A 356 -6.16 4.00 -0.46
CA PHE A 356 -7.30 3.15 -0.16
C PHE A 356 -6.87 1.69 0.01
N THR A 357 -7.05 1.13 1.20
CA THR A 357 -6.77 -0.29 1.46
C THR A 357 -8.08 -1.08 1.47
N LEU A 358 -8.25 -2.06 0.57
CA LEU A 358 -9.39 -2.99 0.56
C LEU A 358 -9.02 -4.33 1.23
N GLY A 359 -8.75 -4.26 2.54
CA GLY A 359 -8.14 -5.35 3.29
C GLY A 359 -6.64 -5.50 3.03
N VAL A 360 -5.95 -6.13 3.97
CA VAL A 360 -4.48 -6.16 4.07
C VAL A 360 -3.80 -6.62 2.79
N GLY A 361 -2.87 -5.83 2.29
CA GLY A 361 -2.12 -6.07 1.05
C GLY A 361 -2.76 -5.45 -0.20
N ASN A 362 -4.08 -5.25 -0.23
CA ASN A 362 -4.79 -4.71 -1.39
C ASN A 362 -4.84 -3.17 -1.33
N ASN A 363 -3.76 -2.54 -1.80
CA ASN A 363 -3.52 -1.10 -1.67
C ASN A 363 -3.71 -0.38 -3.01
N TYR A 364 -4.49 0.69 -3.03
CA TYR A 364 -4.82 1.49 -4.20
C TYR A 364 -4.51 2.96 -3.92
N GLY A 365 -3.37 3.45 -4.40
CA GLY A 365 -3.00 4.86 -4.26
C GLY A 365 -3.86 5.75 -5.14
N PHE A 366 -4.35 6.87 -4.58
CA PHE A 366 -5.04 7.93 -5.30
C PHE A 366 -4.36 9.26 -5.03
N ALA A 367 -4.17 10.07 -6.07
CA ALA A 367 -3.63 11.43 -5.94
C ALA A 367 -4.50 12.44 -6.70
N THR A 368 -4.70 13.62 -6.12
CA THR A 368 -5.18 14.80 -6.85
C THR A 368 -3.97 15.60 -7.30
N ILE A 369 -3.83 15.88 -8.59
CA ILE A 369 -2.64 16.54 -9.14
C ILE A 369 -3.05 17.75 -9.97
N ASP A 370 -2.53 18.92 -9.61
CA ASP A 370 -2.52 20.12 -10.45
C ASP A 370 -1.37 20.03 -11.48
N GLU A 371 -1.63 19.30 -12.58
CA GLU A 371 -0.65 19.02 -13.64
C GLU A 371 -0.23 20.32 -14.36
N ASP A 372 1.08 20.52 -14.54
CA ASP A 372 1.69 21.74 -15.10
C ASP A 372 1.34 23.06 -14.36
N GLY A 373 0.69 23.02 -13.19
CA GLY A 373 0.29 24.21 -12.44
C GLY A 373 -0.84 25.01 -13.11
N ASN A 374 -1.80 24.29 -13.71
CA ASN A 374 -2.97 24.87 -14.37
C ASN A 374 -4.03 25.42 -13.38
N ASN A 375 -3.80 25.21 -12.08
CA ASN A 375 -4.62 25.62 -10.95
C ASN A 375 -5.97 24.87 -10.87
N SER A 376 -5.98 23.60 -11.32
CA SER A 376 -7.14 22.69 -11.36
C SER A 376 -6.68 21.23 -11.21
N SER A 377 -7.38 20.40 -10.42
CA SER A 377 -6.93 19.03 -10.13
C SER A 377 -7.60 17.96 -11.00
N ASP A 378 -6.76 17.13 -11.63
CA ASP A 378 -7.15 15.82 -12.15
C ASP A 378 -6.92 14.75 -11.07
N LEU A 379 -7.78 13.71 -11.06
CA LEU A 379 -7.59 12.54 -10.20
C LEU A 379 -6.73 11.50 -10.91
N PHE A 380 -5.75 10.94 -10.20
CA PHE A 380 -4.89 9.85 -10.67
C PHE A 380 -4.96 8.64 -9.74
N SER A 381 -4.88 7.43 -10.29
CA SER A 381 -4.44 6.25 -9.55
C SER A 381 -2.93 6.11 -9.63
N ILE A 382 -2.27 5.74 -8.53
CA ILE A 382 -0.82 5.57 -8.43
C ILE A 382 -0.46 4.09 -8.23
N ASP A 383 0.37 3.53 -9.13
CA ASP A 383 0.95 2.19 -8.95
C ASP A 383 2.08 2.25 -7.92
N LEU A 384 1.78 1.82 -6.70
CA LEU A 384 2.72 1.78 -5.57
C LEU A 384 3.95 0.87 -5.80
N SER A 385 3.98 0.06 -6.86
CA SER A 385 5.09 -0.83 -7.21
C SER A 385 6.02 -0.30 -8.31
N THR A 386 5.55 0.66 -9.13
CA THR A 386 6.35 1.26 -10.23
C THR A 386 6.44 2.79 -10.18
N GLY A 387 5.66 3.43 -9.32
CA GLY A 387 5.48 4.87 -9.25
C GLY A 387 4.50 5.43 -10.28
N ALA A 388 4.15 4.70 -11.35
CA ALA A 388 3.40 5.26 -12.46
C ALA A 388 2.00 5.77 -12.06
N ALA A 389 1.69 7.01 -12.44
CA ALA A 389 0.37 7.59 -12.34
C ALA A 389 -0.50 7.20 -13.56
N SER A 390 -1.82 7.19 -13.38
CA SER A 390 -2.78 7.02 -14.47
C SER A 390 -4.02 7.86 -14.21
N ASN A 391 -4.31 8.76 -15.15
CA ASN A 391 -5.38 9.74 -15.05
C ASN A 391 -6.77 9.06 -15.09
N LEU A 392 -7.63 9.42 -14.13
CA LEU A 392 -9.01 8.95 -13.96
C LEU A 392 -10.05 10.02 -14.31
N GLY A 393 -9.62 11.27 -14.53
CA GLY A 393 -10.42 12.40 -14.99
C GLY A 393 -10.36 13.64 -14.08
N THR A 394 -10.63 14.80 -14.68
CA THR A 394 -10.74 16.11 -14.02
C THR A 394 -11.85 16.15 -12.98
N ILE A 395 -11.57 16.78 -11.84
CA ILE A 395 -12.50 16.88 -10.71
C ILE A 395 -13.38 18.12 -10.86
N ASP A 396 -14.72 17.92 -10.83
CA ASP A 396 -15.76 18.96 -10.94
C ASP A 396 -15.56 19.99 -12.09
N GLY A 397 -14.91 19.59 -13.19
CA GLY A 397 -14.63 20.46 -14.33
C GLY A 397 -13.46 21.45 -14.15
N GLY A 398 -12.65 21.27 -13.09
CA GLY A 398 -11.43 22.04 -12.85
C GLY A 398 -11.31 22.58 -11.42
N LEU A 399 -11.73 21.82 -10.41
CA LEU A 399 -11.60 22.21 -9.01
C LEU A 399 -10.21 21.88 -8.47
N LEU A 400 -9.53 22.84 -7.85
CA LEU A 400 -8.23 22.63 -7.21
C LEU A 400 -8.40 22.00 -5.82
N ILE A 401 -7.86 20.80 -5.64
CA ILE A 401 -7.94 20.01 -4.41
C ILE A 401 -6.51 19.65 -3.96
N PRO A 402 -5.85 20.51 -3.16
CA PRO A 402 -4.51 20.23 -2.62
C PRO A 402 -4.50 19.19 -1.48
N HIS A 403 -5.65 18.80 -0.93
CA HIS A 403 -5.73 17.83 0.16
C HIS A 403 -6.79 16.77 -0.14
N LEU A 404 -6.42 15.50 -0.04
CA LEU A 404 -7.23 14.33 -0.34
C LEU A 404 -7.17 13.37 0.85
N SER A 405 -8.28 12.67 1.13
CA SER A 405 -8.24 11.42 1.90
C SER A 405 -9.20 10.37 1.33
N ALA A 406 -8.83 9.11 1.49
CA ALA A 406 -9.57 7.92 1.09
C ALA A 406 -10.33 7.30 2.27
N PRO A 407 -11.44 6.58 2.03
CA PRO A 407 -12.23 6.01 3.11
C PRO A 407 -11.58 4.72 3.62
N LEU A 408 -11.44 4.56 4.93
CA LEU A 408 -10.97 3.29 5.49
C LEU A 408 -11.93 2.14 5.17
N SER A 409 -11.42 1.00 4.67
CA SER A 409 -12.28 -0.17 4.51
C SER A 409 -12.77 -0.69 5.87
N GLY A 410 -14.02 -1.17 5.90
CA GLY A 410 -14.72 -1.55 7.12
C GLY A 410 -15.41 -0.38 7.85
N PHE A 411 -15.13 0.88 7.47
CA PHE A 411 -15.84 2.05 7.97
C PHE A 411 -16.99 2.43 7.04
N ASP A 412 -18.17 2.67 7.60
CA ASP A 412 -19.25 3.42 6.96
C ASP A 412 -19.79 4.40 8.00
N PRO A 413 -19.66 5.73 7.77
CA PRO A 413 -20.03 6.75 8.76
C PRO A 413 -21.53 6.80 9.08
N ASN A 414 -22.38 6.09 8.31
CA ASN A 414 -23.80 5.99 8.56
C ASN A 414 -24.17 4.76 9.42
N GLN A 415 -23.24 3.83 9.66
CA GLN A 415 -23.46 2.68 10.54
C GLN A 415 -23.36 3.12 12.01
N VAL A 416 -24.44 3.70 12.53
CA VAL A 416 -24.70 3.72 13.99
C VAL A 416 -25.08 2.30 14.43
N THR A 417 -24.09 1.41 14.36
CA THR A 417 -24.07 -0.01 14.75
C THR A 417 -25.36 -0.82 14.54
N PRO A 418 -25.69 -1.21 13.29
CA PRO A 418 -25.95 -2.61 12.97
C PRO A 418 -24.66 -3.45 13.23
N GLU A 419 -24.71 -4.74 13.49
CA GLU A 419 -25.74 -5.72 13.15
C GLU A 419 -26.24 -6.56 14.34
N PRO A 420 -27.43 -7.15 14.18
CA PRO A 420 -27.44 -8.62 14.05
C PRO A 420 -28.25 -9.15 12.84
N ILE A 421 -28.16 -8.51 11.67
CA ILE A 421 -28.78 -8.98 10.42
C ILE A 421 -28.17 -10.34 9.99
N THR A 422 -26.85 -10.49 10.12
CA THR A 422 -26.11 -11.75 9.96
C THR A 422 -26.66 -12.87 10.86
N ALA A 423 -27.05 -12.56 12.10
CA ALA A 423 -27.69 -13.53 12.98
C ALA A 423 -29.11 -13.88 12.52
N GLY A 424 -29.87 -12.90 12.02
CA GLY A 424 -31.20 -13.12 11.42
C GLY A 424 -31.15 -14.05 10.21
N LEU A 425 -30.18 -13.86 9.31
CA LEU A 425 -29.96 -14.74 8.15
C LEU A 425 -29.49 -16.15 8.56
N ALA A 426 -28.60 -16.26 9.55
CA ALA A 426 -28.17 -17.55 10.09
C ALA A 426 -29.35 -18.33 10.73
N LEU A 427 -30.20 -17.66 11.50
CA LEU A 427 -31.41 -18.24 12.10
C LEU A 427 -32.44 -18.66 11.05
N ALA A 428 -32.66 -17.84 10.01
CA ALA A 428 -33.53 -18.19 8.89
C ALA A 428 -33.02 -19.42 8.11
N GLY A 429 -31.71 -19.52 7.88
CA GLY A 429 -31.07 -20.69 7.28
C GLY A 429 -31.28 -21.96 8.12
N CYS A 430 -31.05 -21.89 9.43
CA CYS A 430 -31.30 -23.00 10.35
C CYS A 430 -32.78 -23.44 10.37
N ALA A 431 -33.72 -22.49 10.35
CA ALA A 431 -35.15 -22.80 10.31
C ALA A 431 -35.56 -23.55 9.02
N LEU A 432 -35.04 -23.14 7.85
CA LEU A 432 -35.30 -23.81 6.58
C LEU A 432 -34.72 -25.24 6.54
N VAL A 433 -33.52 -25.45 7.10
CA VAL A 433 -32.89 -26.80 7.18
C VAL A 433 -33.69 -27.74 8.10
N LEU A 434 -34.32 -27.22 9.17
CA LEU A 434 -35.20 -28.01 10.02
C LEU A 434 -36.54 -28.35 9.33
N LEU A 435 -37.15 -27.40 8.62
CA LEU A 435 -38.40 -27.62 7.88
C LEU A 435 -38.24 -28.56 6.67
N ALA A 436 -37.04 -28.65 6.09
CA ALA A 436 -36.74 -29.61 5.02
C ALA A 436 -36.74 -31.08 5.48
N ARG A 437 -36.61 -31.36 6.78
CA ARG A 437 -36.60 -32.73 7.33
C ARG A 437 -38.00 -33.32 7.44
N ARG A 438 -38.60 -33.69 6.30
CA ARG A 438 -39.79 -34.57 6.29
C ARG A 438 -39.49 -35.86 7.07
N PRO A 439 -40.27 -36.23 8.10
CA PRO A 439 -40.11 -37.52 8.74
C PRO A 439 -40.47 -38.64 7.75
N ARG A 440 -39.55 -39.59 7.56
CA ARG A 440 -39.89 -40.86 6.92
C ARG A 440 -40.85 -41.59 7.85
N ARG A 441 -42.05 -41.90 7.36
CA ARG A 441 -42.96 -42.81 8.09
C ARG A 441 -42.33 -44.20 8.11
N ALA A 442 -42.42 -44.85 9.27
CA ALA A 442 -42.22 -46.29 9.41
C ALA A 442 -43.46 -47.04 8.90
#